data_AF-A0A1L2ZMC8-F1
#
_entry.id   AF-A0A1L2ZMC8-F1
#
_cell.length_a   1.000
_cell.length_b   1.000
_cell.length_c   1.000
_cell.angle_alpha   90.00
_cell.angle_beta   90.00
_cell.angle_gamma   90.00
#
_symmetry.space_group_name_H-M   'P 1'
#
loop_
_entity.id
_entity.type
_entity.pdbx_description
1 polymer ?
#
loop_
_entity_poly.entity_id
_entity_poly.type
_entity_poly.pdbx_seq_one_letter_code
_entity_poly.pdbx_strand_id
1 'polypeptide(L)'
;MTDETILTAYSPEFDFRDLPKVSLHDHLDGGLRPATIIDLAKEVGHELPANTPEELEEWFLESADSGSLERYLETFDHTIAVMQTKDALVRIAREFVEDLADDGVIYGEVRWAPEQHTKNGLTMSDAIEAVQQGLDEGVDAVLDAGGRIQVGQIITAMRHADNGVEVAKLALKYRDSGVCGFDIAGAEDGFPPSKHKEAFDLLAENFFPTTVHAGEAAGLDSIKDALLVGRALRLGHGVRIAEDITVEFGGTDDDGEDVDENTGLVSLGTVAEWVRDRGIALEVCPSSNLQTGAVEQFGEGIESHPIDLLYQTGFNVTISPDNRLMSGTTISDEFELLVEAFDYDLDDLLDLTLNAAEAAFLPLEEREALVEYINEAYEELDESFDDDDDDDDEEWDEDDFDEDFDEDDEDEDDEDDSESSEKESK
;
A
#
# COMPACT_ATOMS: atom_id res chain seq x y z
N MET A 1 -25.69 -29.62 10.79
CA MET A 1 -24.31 -30.11 10.83
C MET A 1 -23.61 -29.43 9.68
N THR A 2 -23.36 -28.15 9.87
CA THR A 2 -22.52 -27.31 9.03
C THR A 2 -21.41 -26.97 10.01
N ASP A 3 -20.28 -27.64 9.86
CA ASP A 3 -19.09 -27.30 10.63
C ASP A 3 -18.78 -25.83 10.32
N GLU A 4 -18.84 -25.03 11.38
CA GLU A 4 -18.13 -23.76 11.44
C GLU A 4 -16.66 -24.11 11.32
N THR A 5 -16.10 -23.97 10.12
CA THR A 5 -14.66 -23.87 9.94
C THR A 5 -14.26 -22.61 10.71
N ILE A 6 -13.80 -22.80 11.93
CA ILE A 6 -13.06 -21.79 12.67
C ILE A 6 -11.81 -21.55 11.83
N LEU A 7 -11.84 -20.50 11.00
CA LEU A 7 -10.64 -19.81 10.55
C LEU A 7 -9.90 -19.47 11.85
N THR A 8 -8.83 -20.20 12.11
CA THR A 8 -7.84 -19.80 13.11
C THR A 8 -7.35 -18.43 12.67
N ALA A 9 -7.82 -17.38 13.35
CA ALA A 9 -7.34 -16.02 13.13
C ALA A 9 -5.82 -16.06 13.27
N TYR A 10 -5.13 -15.77 12.17
CA TYR A 10 -3.74 -15.37 12.23
C TYR A 10 -3.69 -14.18 13.18
N SER A 11 -2.92 -14.30 14.26
CA SER A 11 -2.64 -13.19 15.16
C SER A 11 -1.16 -12.92 14.95
N PRO A 12 -0.77 -11.88 14.20
CA PRO A 12 0.62 -11.50 14.15
C PRO A 12 1.08 -11.20 15.57
N GLU A 13 2.32 -11.56 15.88
CA GLU A 13 2.95 -11.28 17.19
C GLU A 13 3.31 -9.80 17.33
N PHE A 14 3.03 -8.96 16.33
CA PHE A 14 3.26 -7.52 16.30
C PHE A 14 2.09 -6.72 15.72
N ASP A 15 2.03 -5.42 16.03
CA ASP A 15 1.12 -4.47 15.38
C ASP A 15 1.76 -3.98 14.07
N PHE A 16 1.09 -4.18 12.94
CA PHE A 16 1.58 -3.71 11.64
C PHE A 16 1.90 -2.20 11.62
N ARG A 17 1.27 -1.40 12.50
CA ARG A 17 1.56 0.03 12.65
C ARG A 17 2.97 0.33 13.15
N ASP A 18 3.61 -0.63 13.82
CA ASP A 18 4.98 -0.47 14.33
C ASP A 18 6.04 -0.60 13.21
N LEU A 19 5.68 -1.20 12.06
CA LEU A 19 6.56 -1.29 10.90
C LEU A 19 6.79 0.09 10.27
N PRO A 20 8.03 0.48 9.91
CA PRO A 20 8.23 1.67 9.09
C PRO A 20 7.72 1.40 7.67
N LYS A 21 6.87 2.28 7.15
CA LYS A 21 6.24 2.11 5.83
C LYS A 21 6.46 3.31 4.92
N VAL A 22 6.30 3.11 3.61
CA VAL A 22 6.42 4.15 2.59
C VAL A 22 5.14 4.19 1.74
N SER A 23 4.45 5.33 1.71
CA SER A 23 3.23 5.54 0.94
C SER A 23 3.53 6.25 -0.37
N LEU A 24 3.43 5.57 -1.51
CA LEU A 24 3.68 6.18 -2.81
C LEU A 24 2.42 6.53 -3.59
N HIS A 25 1.28 5.92 -3.25
CA HIS A 25 0.01 6.10 -3.95
C HIS A 25 -1.16 6.32 -3.00
N ASP A 26 -1.34 7.58 -2.61
CA ASP A 26 -2.37 7.96 -1.64
C ASP A 26 -2.92 9.36 -1.96
N HIS A 27 -4.23 9.42 -2.24
CA HIS A 27 -4.92 10.62 -2.69
C HIS A 27 -5.39 11.47 -1.51
N LEU A 28 -4.95 12.73 -1.45
CA LEU A 28 -5.36 13.67 -0.41
C LEU A 28 -6.88 13.85 -0.38
N ASP A 29 -7.50 13.95 -1.55
CA ASP A 29 -8.93 14.12 -1.79
C ASP A 29 -9.75 12.83 -1.60
N GLY A 30 -9.07 11.70 -1.35
CA GLY A 30 -9.64 10.41 -0.99
C GLY A 30 -9.27 9.91 0.42
N GLY A 31 -8.55 10.71 1.22
CA GLY A 31 -8.04 10.31 2.54
C GLY A 31 -8.59 11.13 3.72
N LEU A 32 -9.71 11.84 3.55
CA LEU A 32 -10.23 12.76 4.56
C LEU A 32 -10.85 12.00 5.76
N ARG A 33 -10.62 12.49 6.97
CA ARG A 33 -11.34 12.03 8.17
C ARG A 33 -12.85 12.35 8.06
N PRO A 34 -13.78 11.39 8.26
CA PRO A 34 -15.22 11.63 8.21
C PRO A 34 -15.70 12.77 9.12
N ALA A 35 -15.13 12.87 10.32
CA ALA A 35 -15.43 13.95 11.27
C ALA A 35 -15.07 15.35 10.70
N THR A 36 -13.95 15.45 9.98
CA THR A 36 -13.52 16.69 9.34
C THR A 36 -14.41 17.06 8.17
N ILE A 37 -14.86 16.09 7.38
CA ILE A 37 -15.85 16.33 6.32
C ILE A 37 -17.13 16.92 6.92
N ILE A 38 -17.63 16.36 8.02
CA ILE A 38 -18.84 16.84 8.71
C ILE A 38 -18.68 18.27 9.22
N ASP A 39 -17.52 18.59 9.82
CA ASP A 39 -17.24 19.92 10.31
C ASP A 39 -17.20 20.95 9.17
N LEU A 40 -16.41 20.67 8.13
CA LEU A 40 -16.24 21.58 7.00
C LEU A 40 -17.51 21.71 6.16
N ALA A 41 -18.29 20.63 5.99
CA ALA A 41 -19.57 20.67 5.29
C ALA A 41 -20.55 21.63 5.96
N LYS A 42 -20.59 21.68 7.31
CA LYS A 42 -21.41 22.65 8.05
C LYS A 42 -20.97 24.09 7.79
N GLU A 43 -19.66 24.34 7.67
CA GLU A 43 -19.12 25.68 7.40
C GLU A 43 -19.48 26.19 6.00
N VAL A 44 -19.43 25.31 4.99
CA VAL A 44 -19.72 25.68 3.59
C VAL A 44 -21.19 25.48 3.20
N GLY A 45 -21.99 24.87 4.07
CA GLY A 45 -23.41 24.57 3.81
C GLY A 45 -23.61 23.47 2.78
N HIS A 46 -22.72 22.48 2.74
CA HIS A 46 -22.83 21.28 1.89
C HIS A 46 -23.68 20.21 2.58
N GLU A 47 -24.55 19.55 1.83
CA GLU A 47 -25.37 18.45 2.35
C GLU A 47 -24.62 17.13 2.21
N LEU A 48 -24.56 16.36 3.31
CA LEU A 48 -23.93 15.06 3.37
C LEU A 48 -24.98 13.93 3.44
N PRO A 49 -24.65 12.72 2.96
CA PRO A 49 -25.55 11.57 3.00
C PRO A 49 -25.77 11.05 4.44
N ALA A 50 -24.83 11.34 5.35
CA ALA A 50 -24.88 11.01 6.76
C ALA A 50 -24.37 12.19 7.63
N ASN A 51 -24.68 12.17 8.93
CA ASN A 51 -24.39 13.29 9.85
C ASN A 51 -23.52 12.91 11.05
N THR A 52 -23.15 11.63 11.18
CA THR A 52 -22.19 11.14 12.18
C THR A 52 -20.97 10.57 11.46
N PRO A 53 -19.76 10.64 12.05
CA PRO A 53 -18.55 10.12 11.42
C PRO A 53 -18.70 8.66 10.99
N GLU A 54 -19.26 7.81 11.87
CA GLU A 54 -19.38 6.38 11.66
C GLU A 54 -20.35 6.04 10.51
N GLU A 55 -21.53 6.67 10.47
CA GLU A 55 -22.49 6.47 9.37
C GLU A 55 -21.97 7.04 8.04
N LEU A 56 -21.12 8.08 8.09
CA LEU A 56 -20.55 8.67 6.89
C LEU A 56 -19.45 7.79 6.32
N GLU A 57 -18.57 7.26 7.17
CA GLU A 57 -17.56 6.28 6.80
C GLU A 57 -18.16 5.03 6.15
N GLU A 58 -19.17 4.43 6.79
CA GLU A 58 -19.91 3.29 6.22
C GLU A 58 -20.51 3.65 4.85
N TRP A 59 -21.09 4.84 4.70
CA TRP A 59 -21.61 5.29 3.41
C TRP A 59 -20.52 5.45 2.34
N PHE A 60 -19.33 5.95 2.68
CA PHE A 60 -18.22 6.08 1.73
C PHE A 60 -17.78 4.71 1.23
N LEU A 61 -17.56 3.77 2.15
CA LEU A 61 -17.18 2.38 1.84
C LEU A 61 -18.24 1.70 0.94
N GLU A 62 -19.51 1.71 1.36
CA GLU A 62 -20.61 1.11 0.58
C GLU A 62 -20.80 1.77 -0.80
N SER A 63 -20.46 3.05 -0.94
CA SER A 63 -20.58 3.77 -2.21
C SER A 63 -19.43 3.42 -3.14
N ALA A 64 -18.20 3.34 -2.62
CA ALA A 64 -17.01 2.97 -3.37
C ALA A 64 -17.08 1.51 -3.86
N ASP A 65 -17.48 0.58 -2.99
CA ASP A 65 -17.58 -0.86 -3.28
C ASP A 65 -18.88 -1.27 -4.04
N SER A 66 -19.66 -0.29 -4.52
CA SER A 66 -20.98 -0.57 -5.12
C SER A 66 -20.95 -1.18 -6.52
N GLY A 67 -19.78 -1.28 -7.16
CA GLY A 67 -19.63 -1.65 -8.58
C GLY A 67 -20.24 -0.61 -9.55
N SER A 68 -20.58 0.59 -9.06
CA SER A 68 -21.17 1.67 -9.85
C SER A 68 -20.24 2.87 -9.92
N LEU A 69 -19.72 3.16 -11.11
CA LEU A 69 -18.90 4.34 -11.36
C LEU A 69 -19.60 5.64 -10.91
N GLU A 70 -20.92 5.74 -11.05
CA GLU A 70 -21.68 6.92 -10.60
C GLU A 70 -21.60 7.10 -9.07
N ARG A 71 -21.74 6.00 -8.32
CA ARG A 71 -21.67 6.00 -6.85
C ARG A 71 -20.25 6.21 -6.36
N TYR A 72 -19.25 5.63 -7.05
CA TYR A 72 -17.84 5.88 -6.77
C TYR A 72 -17.51 7.37 -6.94
N LEU A 73 -17.93 8.01 -8.05
CA LEU A 73 -17.68 9.44 -8.28
C LEU A 73 -18.46 10.35 -7.31
N GLU A 74 -19.62 9.92 -6.82
CA GLU A 74 -20.40 10.66 -5.80
C GLU A 74 -19.58 10.86 -4.50
N THR A 75 -18.69 9.92 -4.16
CA THR A 75 -17.81 10.07 -2.98
C THR A 75 -16.93 11.32 -3.09
N PHE A 76 -16.30 11.52 -4.25
CA PHE A 76 -15.46 12.68 -4.53
C PHE A 76 -16.26 14.00 -4.58
N ASP A 77 -17.53 13.96 -4.98
CA ASP A 77 -18.38 15.17 -4.92
C ASP A 77 -18.47 15.73 -3.49
N HIS A 78 -18.45 14.87 -2.47
CA HIS A 78 -18.48 15.28 -1.07
C HIS A 78 -17.12 15.75 -0.55
N THR A 79 -16.03 15.04 -0.84
CA THR A 79 -14.68 15.45 -0.38
C THR A 79 -14.22 16.73 -1.06
N ILE A 80 -14.40 16.85 -2.38
CA ILE A 80 -14.04 18.06 -3.14
C ILE A 80 -14.85 19.27 -2.67
N ALA A 81 -16.13 19.09 -2.30
CA ALA A 81 -16.99 20.19 -1.85
C ALA A 81 -16.45 20.87 -0.58
N VAL A 82 -15.84 20.12 0.34
CA VAL A 82 -15.27 20.66 1.58
C VAL A 82 -13.84 21.18 1.40
N MET A 83 -13.17 20.83 0.30
CA MET A 83 -11.80 21.24 -0.04
C MET A 83 -11.73 22.49 -0.93
N GLN A 84 -12.58 23.49 -0.70
CA GLN A 84 -12.66 24.69 -1.57
C GLN A 84 -12.10 25.97 -0.93
N THR A 85 -11.52 25.90 0.26
CA THR A 85 -10.93 27.04 0.97
C THR A 85 -9.50 26.74 1.41
N LYS A 86 -8.69 27.79 1.58
CA LYS A 86 -7.31 27.64 2.05
C LYS A 86 -7.27 26.92 3.40
N ASP A 87 -8.09 27.36 4.36
CA ASP A 87 -8.08 26.81 5.72
C ASP A 87 -8.50 25.33 5.74
N ALA A 88 -9.46 24.93 4.90
CA ALA A 88 -9.85 23.53 4.75
C ALA A 88 -8.71 22.67 4.18
N LEU A 89 -8.06 23.14 3.11
CA LEU A 89 -6.92 22.42 2.50
C LEU A 89 -5.75 22.27 3.48
N VAL A 90 -5.42 23.32 4.25
CA VAL A 90 -4.38 23.27 5.29
C VAL A 90 -4.73 22.22 6.34
N ARG A 91 -5.97 22.25 6.88
CA ARG A 91 -6.42 21.28 7.88
C ARG A 91 -6.34 19.85 7.35
N ILE A 92 -6.89 19.60 6.16
CA ILE A 92 -6.94 18.25 5.58
C ILE A 92 -5.54 17.72 5.28
N ALA A 93 -4.66 18.54 4.71
CA ALA A 93 -3.28 18.14 4.46
C ALA A 93 -2.50 17.86 5.75
N ARG A 94 -2.74 18.63 6.81
CA ARG A 94 -2.16 18.36 8.12
C ARG A 94 -2.64 17.03 8.69
N GLU A 95 -3.96 16.81 8.72
CA GLU A 95 -4.56 15.58 9.24
C GLU A 95 -4.11 14.36 8.43
N PHE A 96 -3.92 14.50 7.12
CA PHE A 96 -3.39 13.46 6.26
C PHE A 96 -1.99 12.99 6.69
N VAL A 97 -1.09 13.91 7.07
CA VAL A 97 0.25 13.56 7.59
C VAL A 97 0.16 12.90 8.96
N GLU A 98 -0.73 13.39 9.83
CA GLU A 98 -0.98 12.78 11.14
C GLU A 98 -1.45 11.32 10.97
N ASP A 99 -2.41 11.06 10.06
CA ASP A 99 -2.93 9.72 9.78
C ASP A 99 -1.85 8.79 9.21
N LEU A 100 -0.99 9.29 8.32
CA LEU A 100 0.15 8.51 7.80
C LEU A 100 1.11 8.12 8.93
N ALA A 101 1.47 9.07 9.79
CA ALA A 101 2.39 8.80 10.89
C ALA A 101 1.79 7.84 11.93
N ASP A 102 0.49 7.94 12.21
CA ASP A 102 -0.23 7.02 13.09
C ASP A 102 -0.30 5.59 12.49
N ASP A 103 -0.19 5.47 11.17
CA ASP A 103 -0.07 4.19 10.45
C ASP A 103 1.40 3.72 10.31
N GLY A 104 2.38 4.37 10.94
CA GLY A 104 3.80 3.99 10.85
C GLY A 104 4.49 4.38 9.53
N VAL A 105 3.86 5.23 8.71
CA VAL A 105 4.47 5.73 7.47
C VAL A 105 5.52 6.78 7.81
N ILE A 106 6.74 6.57 7.31
CA ILE A 106 7.89 7.45 7.53
C ILE A 106 8.22 8.31 6.29
N TYR A 107 7.74 7.92 5.12
CA TYR A 107 7.81 8.72 3.90
C TYR A 107 6.53 8.59 3.07
N GLY A 108 5.96 9.72 2.65
CA GLY A 108 4.73 9.76 1.86
C GLY A 108 4.85 10.66 0.62
N GLU A 109 4.28 10.21 -0.50
CA GLU A 109 4.06 11.02 -1.69
C GLU A 109 2.56 11.21 -1.92
N VAL A 110 2.01 12.28 -1.35
CA VAL A 110 0.58 12.57 -1.44
C VAL A 110 0.22 13.11 -2.82
N ARG A 111 -0.72 12.44 -3.49
CA ARG A 111 -1.22 12.87 -4.81
C ARG A 111 -2.58 13.55 -4.69
N TRP A 112 -2.84 14.54 -5.55
CA TRP A 112 -4.14 15.24 -5.59
C TRP A 112 -4.22 16.19 -6.79
N ALA A 113 -5.43 16.61 -7.15
CA ALA A 113 -5.68 17.44 -8.34
C ALA A 113 -5.99 18.91 -7.98
N PRO A 114 -5.03 19.86 -8.01
CA PRO A 114 -5.26 21.25 -7.61
C PRO A 114 -6.34 21.97 -8.43
N GLU A 115 -6.59 21.53 -9.66
CA GLU A 115 -7.65 22.08 -10.52
C GLU A 115 -9.07 21.81 -10.01
N GLN A 116 -9.26 20.83 -9.12
CA GLN A 116 -10.58 20.53 -8.53
C GLN A 116 -10.96 21.48 -7.38
N HIS A 117 -10.00 22.26 -6.88
CA HIS A 117 -10.14 23.08 -5.67
C HIS A 117 -10.30 24.58 -5.96
N THR A 118 -10.75 24.94 -7.16
CA THR A 118 -10.84 26.35 -7.60
C THR A 118 -12.26 26.91 -7.65
N LYS A 119 -13.30 26.16 -7.26
CA LYS A 119 -14.72 26.56 -7.45
C LYS A 119 -15.10 27.79 -6.61
N ASN A 120 -14.45 27.99 -5.46
CA ASN A 120 -14.71 29.13 -4.56
C ASN A 120 -13.63 30.24 -4.65
N GLY A 121 -12.91 30.32 -5.77
CA GLY A 121 -12.07 31.47 -6.10
C GLY A 121 -10.59 31.33 -5.75
N LEU A 122 -10.16 30.19 -5.22
CA LEU A 122 -8.74 29.84 -5.16
C LEU A 122 -8.19 29.66 -6.57
N THR A 123 -6.96 30.11 -6.80
CA THR A 123 -6.15 29.64 -7.93
C THR A 123 -5.55 28.29 -7.58
N MET A 124 -5.14 27.50 -8.59
CA MET A 124 -4.38 26.27 -8.34
C MET A 124 -3.09 26.53 -7.55
N SER A 125 -2.44 27.70 -7.71
CA SER A 125 -1.29 28.10 -6.89
C SER A 125 -1.67 28.31 -5.43
N ASP A 126 -2.81 28.98 -5.15
CA ASP A 126 -3.28 29.15 -3.77
C ASP A 126 -3.59 27.79 -3.12
N ALA A 127 -4.15 26.85 -3.88
CA ALA A 127 -4.42 25.51 -3.40
C ALA A 127 -3.12 24.75 -3.09
N ILE A 128 -2.13 24.76 -3.99
CA ILE A 128 -0.83 24.09 -3.78
C ILE A 128 -0.10 24.65 -2.55
N GLU A 129 -0.11 25.97 -2.39
CA GLU A 129 0.50 26.63 -1.24
C GLU A 129 -0.25 26.33 0.06
N ALA A 130 -1.58 26.14 0.02
CA ALA A 130 -2.38 25.74 1.16
C ALA A 130 -2.08 24.29 1.59
N VAL A 131 -2.04 23.36 0.64
CA VAL A 131 -1.69 21.97 0.91
C VAL A 131 -0.26 21.88 1.44
N GLN A 132 0.72 22.54 0.81
CA GLN A 132 2.10 22.55 1.32
C GLN A 132 2.16 23.04 2.77
N GLN A 133 1.46 24.13 3.08
CA GLN A 133 1.41 24.64 4.45
C GLN A 133 0.86 23.58 5.43
N GLY A 134 -0.22 22.88 5.07
CA GLY A 134 -0.78 21.82 5.92
C GLY A 134 0.16 20.63 6.09
N LEU A 135 0.84 20.21 5.02
CA LEU A 135 1.84 19.14 5.08
C LEU A 135 2.99 19.52 6.01
N ASP A 136 3.53 20.75 5.87
CA ASP A 136 4.58 21.26 6.76
C ASP A 136 4.12 21.29 8.23
N GLU A 137 2.89 21.77 8.48
CA GLU A 137 2.30 21.79 9.83
C GLU A 137 2.10 20.39 10.42
N GLY A 138 1.76 19.39 9.59
CA GLY A 138 1.62 18.00 10.00
C GLY A 138 2.96 17.35 10.32
N VAL A 139 3.96 17.56 9.45
CA VAL A 139 5.33 17.05 9.66
C VAL A 139 5.91 17.63 10.95
N ASP A 140 5.79 18.95 11.15
CA ASP A 140 6.24 19.62 12.38
C ASP A 140 5.56 19.02 13.62
N ALA A 141 4.25 18.73 13.56
CA ALA A 141 3.51 18.15 14.67
C ALA A 141 3.98 16.73 15.02
N VAL A 142 4.26 15.90 14.02
CA VAL A 142 4.78 14.53 14.20
C VAL A 142 6.19 14.58 14.81
N LEU A 143 7.06 15.45 14.30
CA LEU A 143 8.42 15.65 14.82
C LEU A 143 8.40 16.16 16.28
N ASP A 144 7.52 17.10 16.61
CA ASP A 144 7.35 17.62 17.97
C ASP A 144 6.85 16.54 18.96
N ALA A 145 6.10 15.55 18.46
CA ALA A 145 5.66 14.37 19.21
C ALA A 145 6.77 13.29 19.35
N GLY A 146 7.91 13.46 18.68
CA GLY A 146 9.02 12.52 18.67
C GLY A 146 8.95 11.46 17.56
N GLY A 147 7.93 11.53 16.70
CA GLY A 147 7.85 10.71 15.50
C GLY A 147 8.75 11.22 14.38
N ARG A 148 8.73 10.53 13.24
CA ARG A 148 9.46 10.90 12.03
C ARG A 148 8.59 10.66 10.81
N ILE A 149 8.45 11.68 9.98
CA ILE A 149 7.82 11.55 8.68
C ILE A 149 8.35 12.64 7.74
N GLN A 150 8.48 12.31 6.45
CA GLN A 150 8.69 13.28 5.38
C GLN A 150 7.59 13.10 4.33
N VAL A 151 7.01 14.20 3.82
CA VAL A 151 5.94 14.13 2.82
C VAL A 151 6.24 15.06 1.65
N GLY A 152 6.09 14.53 0.43
CA GLY A 152 6.14 15.27 -0.82
C GLY A 152 4.80 15.28 -1.54
N GLN A 153 4.58 16.27 -2.40
CA GLN A 153 3.37 16.35 -3.23
C GLN A 153 3.61 15.78 -4.62
N ILE A 154 2.67 14.96 -5.11
CA ILE A 154 2.48 14.66 -6.52
C ILE A 154 1.29 15.48 -7.00
N ILE A 155 1.53 16.33 -8.00
CA ILE A 155 0.46 17.17 -8.55
C ILE A 155 -0.16 16.48 -9.76
N THR A 156 -1.45 16.22 -9.68
CA THR A 156 -2.17 15.37 -10.63
C THR A 156 -3.05 16.19 -11.57
N ALA A 157 -3.01 15.89 -12.87
CA ALA A 157 -3.96 16.42 -13.84
C ALA A 157 -5.09 15.41 -14.10
N MET A 158 -6.32 15.89 -14.19
CA MET A 158 -7.46 15.02 -14.48
C MET A 158 -7.51 14.67 -15.96
N ARG A 159 -7.60 13.37 -16.26
CA ARG A 159 -7.63 12.81 -17.61
C ARG A 159 -8.69 13.43 -18.53
N HIS A 160 -9.84 13.76 -17.95
CA HIS A 160 -10.99 14.32 -18.65
C HIS A 160 -10.94 15.86 -18.81
N ALA A 161 -10.00 16.53 -18.15
CA ALA A 161 -9.80 17.97 -18.24
C ALA A 161 -8.76 18.35 -19.31
N ASP A 162 -8.83 19.58 -19.81
CA ASP A 162 -7.91 20.13 -20.82
C ASP A 162 -6.88 21.08 -20.19
N ASN A 163 -6.35 20.70 -19.02
CA ASN A 163 -5.48 21.54 -18.20
C ASN A 163 -4.08 20.94 -17.94
N GLY A 164 -3.77 19.75 -18.47
CA GLY A 164 -2.54 19.01 -18.16
C GLY A 164 -1.25 19.84 -18.29
N VAL A 165 -1.16 20.70 -19.31
CA VAL A 165 0.00 21.58 -19.52
C VAL A 165 0.13 22.64 -18.42
N GLU A 166 -0.99 23.22 -17.96
CA GLU A 166 -0.96 24.21 -16.87
C GLU A 166 -0.62 23.55 -15.53
N VAL A 167 -1.16 22.35 -15.28
CA VAL A 167 -0.82 21.55 -14.08
C VAL A 167 0.67 21.16 -14.10
N ALA A 168 1.21 20.72 -15.24
CA ALA A 168 2.63 20.42 -15.39
C ALA A 168 3.53 21.65 -15.15
N LYS A 169 3.12 22.84 -15.61
CA LYS A 169 3.85 24.08 -15.30
C LYS A 169 3.87 24.39 -13.81
N LEU A 170 2.79 24.09 -13.09
CA LEU A 170 2.73 24.25 -11.64
C LEU A 170 3.64 23.25 -10.94
N ALA A 171 3.64 21.99 -11.35
CA ALA A 171 4.58 21.00 -10.82
C ALA A 171 6.04 21.47 -10.95
N LEU A 172 6.42 21.97 -12.14
CA LEU A 172 7.74 22.56 -12.36
C LEU A 172 8.01 23.83 -11.54
N LYS A 173 6.98 24.67 -11.32
CA LYS A 173 7.10 25.90 -10.52
C LYS A 173 7.40 25.60 -9.05
N TYR A 174 6.81 24.54 -8.50
CA TYR A 174 6.91 24.17 -7.08
C TYR A 174 7.87 23.00 -6.81
N ARG A 175 8.69 22.60 -7.80
CA ARG A 175 9.64 21.49 -7.67
C ARG A 175 10.64 21.58 -6.51
N ASP A 176 10.96 22.80 -6.10
CA ASP A 176 11.88 23.11 -5.00
C ASP A 176 11.11 23.62 -3.76
N SER A 177 9.81 23.33 -3.71
CA SER A 177 8.87 23.79 -2.67
C SER A 177 7.80 22.73 -2.41
N GLY A 178 8.26 21.48 -2.30
CA GLY A 178 7.50 20.31 -1.87
C GLY A 178 6.82 19.48 -2.95
N VAL A 179 6.71 19.96 -4.20
CA VAL A 179 6.20 19.13 -5.30
C VAL A 179 7.31 18.25 -5.86
N CYS A 180 7.21 16.94 -5.67
CA CYS A 180 8.23 15.97 -6.06
C CYS A 180 7.90 15.20 -7.34
N GLY A 181 6.62 15.15 -7.75
CA GLY A 181 6.19 14.39 -8.93
C GLY A 181 4.96 14.96 -9.62
N PHE A 182 4.65 14.39 -10.78
CA PHE A 182 3.45 14.68 -11.55
C PHE A 182 2.74 13.38 -11.93
N ASP A 183 1.41 13.43 -11.99
CA ASP A 183 0.56 12.30 -12.35
C ASP A 183 -0.64 12.71 -13.21
N ILE A 184 -1.33 11.73 -13.79
CA ILE A 184 -2.68 11.89 -14.33
C ILE A 184 -3.64 10.85 -13.75
N ALA A 185 -4.82 11.29 -13.31
CA ALA A 185 -5.83 10.42 -12.69
C ALA A 185 -7.26 10.68 -13.24
N GLY A 186 -8.23 9.95 -12.71
CA GLY A 186 -9.60 9.91 -13.20
C GLY A 186 -9.80 8.84 -14.28
N ALA A 187 -10.92 8.91 -15.02
CA ALA A 187 -11.32 7.85 -15.94
C ALA A 187 -10.22 7.49 -16.95
N GLU A 188 -9.71 6.25 -16.86
CA GLU A 188 -8.63 5.76 -17.72
C GLU A 188 -9.14 5.37 -19.12
N ASP A 189 -10.18 4.53 -19.18
CA ASP A 189 -10.74 4.06 -20.45
C ASP A 189 -11.28 5.23 -21.29
N GLY A 190 -10.86 5.27 -22.55
CA GLY A 190 -11.16 6.36 -23.47
C GLY A 190 -10.37 7.66 -23.24
N PHE A 191 -9.54 7.77 -22.20
CA PHE A 191 -8.70 8.95 -21.94
C PHE A 191 -7.21 8.55 -21.79
N PRO A 192 -6.56 8.09 -22.87
CA PRO A 192 -5.19 7.59 -22.79
C PRO A 192 -4.17 8.68 -22.42
N PRO A 193 -3.02 8.32 -21.81
CA PRO A 193 -1.95 9.27 -21.46
C PRO A 193 -1.52 10.19 -22.60
N SER A 194 -1.55 9.70 -23.85
CA SER A 194 -1.23 10.47 -25.05
C SER A 194 -2.09 11.72 -25.28
N LYS A 195 -3.25 11.86 -24.65
CA LYS A 195 -4.00 13.12 -24.65
C LYS A 195 -3.28 14.24 -23.90
N HIS A 196 -2.44 13.89 -22.93
CA HIS A 196 -1.62 14.81 -22.13
C HIS A 196 -0.17 14.89 -22.63
N LYS A 197 0.10 14.47 -23.88
CA LYS A 197 1.45 14.41 -24.44
C LYS A 197 2.26 15.70 -24.28
N GLU A 198 1.63 16.87 -24.50
CA GLU A 198 2.33 18.16 -24.38
C GLU A 198 2.79 18.44 -22.94
N ALA A 199 2.00 18.00 -21.94
CA ALA A 199 2.38 18.10 -20.54
C ALA A 199 3.57 17.19 -20.22
N PHE A 200 3.52 15.93 -20.67
CA PHE A 200 4.61 14.97 -20.46
C PHE A 200 5.90 15.35 -21.19
N ASP A 201 5.81 15.89 -22.41
CA ASP A 201 6.97 16.43 -23.12
C ASP A 201 7.61 17.58 -22.33
N LEU A 202 6.80 18.51 -21.79
CA LEU A 202 7.27 19.62 -20.97
C LEU A 202 7.99 19.13 -19.70
N LEU A 203 7.44 18.15 -18.99
CA LEU A 203 8.03 17.59 -17.77
C LEU A 203 9.37 16.89 -18.08
N ALA A 204 9.40 16.10 -19.14
CA ALA A 204 10.59 15.39 -19.58
C ALA A 204 11.72 16.36 -20.03
N GLU A 205 11.38 17.43 -20.73
CA GLU A 205 12.34 18.48 -21.11
C GLU A 205 12.98 19.20 -19.90
N ASN A 206 12.36 19.09 -18.72
CA ASN A 206 12.80 19.72 -17.48
C ASN A 206 13.24 18.70 -16.40
N PHE A 207 13.43 17.43 -16.78
CA PHE A 207 13.86 16.35 -15.89
C PHE A 207 13.00 16.27 -14.62
N PHE A 208 11.69 16.27 -14.80
CA PHE A 208 10.73 16.15 -13.70
C PHE A 208 10.09 14.76 -13.73
N PRO A 209 10.09 14.02 -12.61
CA PRO A 209 9.64 12.63 -12.58
C PRO A 209 8.11 12.56 -12.72
N THR A 210 7.65 11.47 -13.32
CA THR A 210 6.24 11.20 -13.53
C THR A 210 5.89 9.80 -13.05
N THR A 211 4.81 9.70 -12.29
CA THR A 211 4.03 8.46 -12.19
C THR A 211 2.78 8.64 -13.07
N VAL A 212 2.15 7.55 -13.48
CA VAL A 212 0.95 7.61 -14.33
C VAL A 212 0.03 6.47 -13.91
N HIS A 213 -1.19 6.78 -13.46
CA HIS A 213 -2.24 5.75 -13.31
C HIS A 213 -2.42 5.02 -14.63
N ALA A 214 -2.15 3.74 -14.72
CA ALA A 214 -2.40 2.98 -15.94
C ALA A 214 -2.48 1.49 -15.62
N GLY A 215 -3.29 0.75 -16.35
CA GLY A 215 -3.47 -0.67 -16.05
C GLY A 215 -4.46 -0.92 -14.92
N GLU A 216 -5.45 -0.05 -14.73
CA GLU A 216 -6.51 -0.16 -13.73
C GLU A 216 -7.85 -0.44 -14.43
N ALA A 217 -8.42 0.57 -15.09
CA ALA A 217 -9.64 0.45 -15.88
C ALA A 217 -9.38 0.18 -17.38
N ALA A 218 -8.14 0.34 -17.86
CA ALA A 218 -7.71 -0.06 -19.21
C ALA A 218 -6.50 -1.01 -19.16
N GLY A 219 -6.38 -1.88 -20.17
CA GLY A 219 -5.33 -2.92 -20.21
C GLY A 219 -3.98 -2.44 -20.75
N LEU A 220 -3.21 -3.39 -21.30
CA LEU A 220 -1.80 -3.21 -21.70
C LEU A 220 -1.50 -2.01 -22.61
N ASP A 221 -2.43 -1.58 -23.45
CA ASP A 221 -2.18 -0.43 -24.34
C ASP A 221 -2.10 0.89 -23.56
N SER A 222 -2.83 1.02 -22.45
CA SER A 222 -2.71 2.18 -21.57
C SER A 222 -1.37 2.19 -20.83
N ILE A 223 -0.93 1.03 -20.33
CA ILE A 223 0.38 0.85 -19.70
C ILE A 223 1.50 1.22 -20.69
N LYS A 224 1.44 0.73 -21.93
CA LYS A 224 2.42 1.10 -22.98
C LYS A 224 2.44 2.61 -23.22
N ASP A 225 1.27 3.26 -23.27
CA ASP A 225 1.18 4.70 -23.52
C ASP A 225 1.71 5.52 -22.32
N ALA A 226 1.48 5.05 -21.09
CA ALA A 226 2.06 5.62 -19.88
C ALA A 226 3.60 5.54 -19.90
N LEU A 227 4.16 4.39 -20.28
CA LEU A 227 5.61 4.20 -20.39
C LEU A 227 6.23 5.04 -21.53
N LEU A 228 5.60 5.06 -22.70
CA LEU A 228 6.19 5.65 -23.91
C LEU A 228 5.92 7.15 -24.05
N VAL A 229 4.68 7.59 -23.78
CA VAL A 229 4.29 9.00 -23.87
C VAL A 229 4.40 9.67 -22.51
N GLY A 230 3.87 9.02 -21.47
CA GLY A 230 3.97 9.51 -20.09
C GLY A 230 5.39 9.53 -19.55
N ARG A 231 6.29 8.70 -20.12
CA ARG A 231 7.67 8.48 -19.64
C ARG A 231 7.68 8.11 -18.16
N ALA A 232 6.65 7.38 -17.76
CA ALA A 232 6.37 7.02 -16.39
C ALA A 232 7.58 6.28 -15.80
N LEU A 233 8.05 6.74 -14.65
CA LEU A 233 9.06 6.07 -13.84
C LEU A 233 8.43 5.04 -12.89
N ARG A 234 7.14 5.22 -12.59
CA ARG A 234 6.27 4.31 -11.85
C ARG A 234 4.90 4.24 -12.51
N LEU A 235 4.17 3.16 -12.29
CA LEU A 235 2.80 3.00 -12.77
C LEU A 235 1.84 3.03 -11.59
N GLY A 236 0.93 3.99 -11.57
CA GLY A 236 -0.21 3.99 -10.65
C GLY A 236 -1.06 2.76 -10.93
N HIS A 237 -1.20 1.88 -9.94
CA HIS A 237 -1.69 0.51 -10.08
C HIS A 237 -0.75 -0.35 -10.95
N GLY A 238 -0.87 -0.28 -12.28
CA GLY A 238 -0.14 -1.15 -13.20
C GLY A 238 -0.52 -2.63 -13.13
N VAL A 239 -1.51 -3.00 -12.30
CA VAL A 239 -1.86 -4.38 -11.93
C VAL A 239 -2.26 -5.24 -13.14
N ARG A 240 -2.90 -4.64 -14.16
CA ARG A 240 -3.26 -5.32 -15.40
C ARG A 240 -2.06 -5.64 -16.30
N ILE A 241 -0.83 -5.33 -15.92
CA ILE A 241 0.37 -5.88 -16.56
C ILE A 241 0.40 -7.41 -16.51
N ALA A 242 -0.27 -8.00 -15.51
CA ALA A 242 -0.47 -9.44 -15.40
C ALA A 242 -1.21 -10.07 -16.59
N GLU A 243 -1.94 -9.28 -17.41
CA GLU A 243 -2.50 -9.76 -18.68
C GLU A 243 -1.43 -10.13 -19.72
N ASP A 244 -0.22 -9.61 -19.56
CA ASP A 244 0.94 -9.91 -20.40
C ASP A 244 1.80 -11.03 -19.79
N ILE A 245 1.27 -11.79 -18.83
CA ILE A 245 1.94 -12.93 -18.19
C ILE A 245 1.13 -14.20 -18.49
N THR A 246 1.82 -15.28 -18.87
CA THR A 246 1.23 -16.60 -19.05
C THR A 246 1.86 -17.58 -18.07
N VAL A 247 1.04 -18.34 -17.36
CA VAL A 247 1.48 -19.42 -16.46
C VAL A 247 0.99 -20.75 -17.01
N GLU A 248 1.91 -21.66 -17.34
CA GLU A 248 1.61 -23.02 -17.79
C GLU A 248 2.05 -24.02 -16.73
N PHE A 249 1.20 -24.99 -16.36
CA PHE A 249 1.52 -25.98 -15.33
C PHE A 249 2.05 -27.28 -15.95
N GLY A 250 3.18 -27.76 -15.43
CA GLY A 250 3.91 -28.89 -15.99
C GLY A 250 4.55 -28.56 -17.35
N GLY A 251 5.44 -29.44 -17.81
CA GLY A 251 6.11 -29.26 -19.10
C GLY A 251 7.61 -29.42 -18.98
N THR A 252 8.34 -28.77 -19.89
CA THR A 252 9.80 -28.76 -19.89
C THR A 252 10.27 -27.32 -19.75
N ASP A 253 11.14 -27.06 -18.78
CA ASP A 253 11.70 -25.73 -18.52
C ASP A 253 12.75 -25.31 -19.58
N ASP A 254 13.31 -24.10 -19.41
CA ASP A 254 14.31 -23.53 -20.31
C ASP A 254 15.63 -24.31 -20.36
N ASP A 255 15.94 -25.09 -19.32
CA ASP A 255 17.11 -25.97 -19.24
C ASP A 255 16.85 -27.35 -19.84
N GLY A 256 15.61 -27.64 -20.24
CA GLY A 256 15.22 -28.90 -20.84
C GLY A 256 14.84 -29.98 -19.82
N GLU A 257 14.58 -29.60 -18.58
CA GLU A 257 14.15 -30.50 -17.51
C GLU A 257 12.62 -30.54 -17.39
N ASP A 258 12.07 -31.73 -17.18
CA ASP A 258 10.62 -31.89 -17.00
C ASP A 258 10.21 -31.41 -15.60
N VAL A 259 9.31 -30.45 -15.52
CA VAL A 259 8.74 -29.94 -14.26
C VAL A 259 7.41 -30.62 -13.95
N ASP A 260 7.10 -30.77 -12.66
CA ASP A 260 5.88 -31.43 -12.23
C ASP A 260 4.61 -30.61 -12.54
N GLU A 261 3.44 -31.26 -12.45
CA GLU A 261 2.15 -30.64 -12.75
C GLU A 261 1.73 -29.55 -11.73
N ASN A 262 2.48 -29.38 -10.63
CA ASN A 262 2.25 -28.35 -9.63
C ASN A 262 3.18 -27.14 -9.80
N THR A 263 4.16 -27.22 -10.71
CA THR A 263 5.11 -26.15 -10.98
C THR A 263 4.63 -25.31 -12.15
N GLY A 264 4.46 -24.01 -11.91
CA GLY A 264 4.09 -23.03 -12.93
C GLY A 264 5.31 -22.53 -13.71
N LEU A 265 5.33 -22.75 -15.03
CA LEU A 265 6.25 -22.13 -15.97
C LEU A 265 5.71 -20.75 -16.37
N VAL A 266 6.44 -19.70 -16.01
CA VAL A 266 6.04 -18.31 -16.29
C VAL A 266 6.70 -17.82 -17.57
N SER A 267 5.88 -17.30 -18.48
CA SER A 267 6.33 -16.60 -19.69
C SER A 267 5.84 -15.16 -19.67
N LEU A 268 6.76 -14.21 -19.85
CA LEU A 268 6.44 -12.79 -19.94
C LEU A 268 6.28 -12.34 -21.39
N GLY A 269 5.25 -11.57 -21.64
CA GLY A 269 5.09 -10.77 -22.85
C GLY A 269 6.02 -9.56 -22.87
N THR A 270 6.05 -8.86 -24.00
CA THR A 270 7.02 -7.78 -24.27
C THR A 270 6.89 -6.60 -23.31
N VAL A 271 5.68 -6.28 -22.84
CA VAL A 271 5.47 -5.15 -21.91
C VAL A 271 5.86 -5.56 -20.50
N ALA A 272 5.41 -6.74 -20.06
CA ALA A 272 5.77 -7.33 -18.78
C ALA A 272 7.29 -7.43 -18.61
N GLU A 273 7.99 -8.02 -19.59
CA GLU A 273 9.45 -8.11 -19.61
C GLU A 273 10.11 -6.71 -19.56
N TRP A 274 9.58 -5.74 -20.32
CA TRP A 274 10.12 -4.37 -20.30
C TRP A 274 10.02 -3.71 -18.93
N VAL A 275 8.86 -3.83 -18.27
CA VAL A 275 8.55 -3.27 -16.95
C VAL A 275 9.42 -3.91 -15.88
N ARG A 276 9.41 -5.25 -15.80
CA ARG A 276 10.19 -6.02 -14.83
C ARG A 276 11.68 -5.74 -14.94
N ASP A 277 12.26 -5.89 -16.14
CA ASP A 277 13.71 -5.81 -16.34
C ASP A 277 14.29 -4.39 -16.11
N ARG A 278 13.43 -3.37 -16.02
CA ARG A 278 13.81 -1.98 -15.72
C ARG A 278 13.48 -1.56 -14.29
N GLY A 279 12.88 -2.45 -13.49
CA GLY A 279 12.43 -2.15 -12.15
C GLY A 279 11.41 -1.00 -12.10
N ILE A 280 10.54 -0.89 -13.10
CA ILE A 280 9.46 0.11 -13.07
C ILE A 280 8.48 -0.30 -11.99
N ALA A 281 8.37 0.53 -10.94
CA ALA A 281 7.53 0.22 -9.79
C ALA A 281 6.04 0.19 -10.17
N LEU A 282 5.34 -0.82 -9.66
CA LEU A 282 3.89 -0.95 -9.70
C LEU A 282 3.36 -0.47 -8.35
N GLU A 283 2.68 0.66 -8.36
CA GLU A 283 2.04 1.24 -7.18
C GLU A 283 0.70 0.54 -6.93
N VAL A 284 0.75 -0.71 -6.44
CA VAL A 284 -0.39 -1.60 -6.29
C VAL A 284 -1.20 -1.21 -5.05
N CYS A 285 -2.53 -1.24 -5.19
CA CYS A 285 -3.46 -0.85 -4.14
C CYS A 285 -4.50 -1.96 -3.99
N PRO A 286 -4.23 -3.03 -3.23
CA PRO A 286 -5.00 -4.28 -3.27
C PRO A 286 -6.51 -4.09 -3.04
N SER A 287 -6.92 -3.45 -1.94
CA SER A 287 -8.34 -3.20 -1.67
C SER A 287 -8.99 -2.33 -2.75
N SER A 288 -8.33 -1.24 -3.16
CA SER A 288 -8.84 -0.37 -4.25
C SER A 288 -8.99 -1.15 -5.56
N ASN A 289 -8.02 -1.98 -5.93
CA ASN A 289 -8.04 -2.78 -7.14
C ASN A 289 -9.20 -3.79 -7.17
N LEU A 290 -9.57 -4.35 -6.01
CA LEU A 290 -10.76 -5.18 -5.86
C LEU A 290 -12.04 -4.36 -6.02
N GLN A 291 -12.18 -3.25 -5.28
CA GLN A 291 -13.39 -2.42 -5.27
C GLN A 291 -13.69 -1.74 -6.62
N THR A 292 -12.65 -1.33 -7.36
CA THR A 292 -12.80 -0.73 -8.70
C THR A 292 -12.98 -1.76 -9.80
N GLY A 293 -12.82 -3.04 -9.49
CA GLY A 293 -12.91 -4.15 -10.43
C GLY A 293 -11.72 -4.24 -11.39
N ALA A 294 -10.59 -3.58 -11.07
CA ALA A 294 -9.38 -3.58 -11.90
C ALA A 294 -8.84 -5.01 -12.17
N VAL A 295 -9.12 -5.93 -11.24
CA VAL A 295 -8.63 -7.32 -11.26
C VAL A 295 -9.73 -8.37 -11.45
N GLU A 296 -10.97 -7.98 -11.77
CA GLU A 296 -12.14 -8.89 -11.91
C GLU A 296 -11.87 -10.10 -12.82
N GLN A 297 -11.03 -9.92 -13.85
CA GLN A 297 -10.70 -10.96 -14.82
C GLN A 297 -9.81 -12.08 -14.26
N PHE A 298 -9.13 -11.85 -13.13
CA PHE A 298 -8.29 -12.84 -12.46
C PHE A 298 -9.07 -13.66 -11.44
N GLY A 299 -10.15 -13.09 -10.88
CA GLY A 299 -11.11 -13.78 -10.02
C GLY A 299 -11.77 -12.85 -9.03
N GLU A 300 -12.37 -13.43 -8.00
CA GLU A 300 -12.99 -12.72 -6.87
C GLU A 300 -12.07 -12.83 -5.64
N GLY A 301 -12.01 -11.79 -4.82
CA GLY A 301 -11.23 -11.78 -3.58
C GLY A 301 -9.73 -11.53 -3.78
N ILE A 302 -9.05 -11.30 -2.65
CA ILE A 302 -7.62 -11.01 -2.61
C ILE A 302 -6.80 -12.21 -3.11
N GLU A 303 -7.24 -13.44 -2.87
CA GLU A 303 -6.53 -14.67 -3.27
C GLU A 303 -6.43 -14.84 -4.79
N SER A 304 -7.32 -14.16 -5.54
CA SER A 304 -7.28 -14.11 -7.01
C SER A 304 -6.58 -12.87 -7.54
N HIS A 305 -6.16 -11.94 -6.67
CA HIS A 305 -5.47 -10.72 -7.06
C HIS A 305 -4.09 -11.09 -7.63
N PRO A 306 -3.67 -10.54 -8.79
CA PRO A 306 -2.41 -10.93 -9.42
C PRO A 306 -1.16 -10.36 -8.70
N ILE A 307 -1.30 -9.80 -7.49
CA ILE A 307 -0.20 -9.16 -6.77
C ILE A 307 0.88 -10.17 -6.44
N ASP A 308 0.49 -11.34 -5.94
CA ASP A 308 1.42 -12.39 -5.58
C ASP A 308 2.16 -12.92 -6.81
N LEU A 309 1.44 -13.15 -7.93
CA LEU A 309 2.09 -13.49 -9.20
C LEU A 309 3.13 -12.45 -9.62
N LEU A 310 2.82 -11.15 -9.48
CA LEU A 310 3.75 -10.08 -9.85
C LEU A 310 4.97 -10.04 -8.91
N TYR A 311 4.75 -10.13 -7.61
CA TYR A 311 5.81 -10.14 -6.59
C TYR A 311 6.75 -11.35 -6.79
N GLN A 312 6.20 -12.57 -6.85
CA GLN A 312 6.94 -13.82 -7.03
C GLN A 312 7.70 -13.89 -8.37
N THR A 313 7.28 -13.12 -9.38
CA THR A 313 7.96 -13.07 -10.69
C THR A 313 8.96 -11.93 -10.82
N GLY A 314 9.27 -11.25 -9.72
CA GLY A 314 10.33 -10.25 -9.60
C GLY A 314 9.96 -8.88 -10.14
N PHE A 315 8.67 -8.54 -10.21
CA PHE A 315 8.27 -7.16 -10.46
C PHE A 315 8.52 -6.32 -9.20
N ASN A 316 8.91 -5.06 -9.40
CA ASN A 316 9.02 -4.09 -8.32
C ASN A 316 7.59 -3.68 -7.90
N VAL A 317 7.04 -4.34 -6.89
CA VAL A 317 5.70 -4.12 -6.35
C VAL A 317 5.81 -3.30 -5.08
N THR A 318 4.98 -2.27 -4.96
CA THR A 318 4.82 -1.45 -3.75
C THR A 318 3.36 -1.47 -3.31
N ILE A 319 3.10 -1.38 -2.00
CA ILE A 319 1.74 -1.35 -1.45
C ILE A 319 1.34 0.07 -1.08
N SER A 320 0.11 0.45 -1.36
CA SER A 320 -0.45 1.75 -1.00
C SER A 320 -1.98 1.69 -0.91
N PRO A 321 -2.63 2.61 -0.17
CA PRO A 321 -4.07 2.53 0.09
C PRO A 321 -4.92 3.13 -1.03
N ASP A 322 -4.33 3.90 -1.95
CA ASP A 322 -5.03 4.72 -2.95
C ASP A 322 -5.94 5.79 -2.31
N ASN A 323 -7.13 5.43 -1.88
CA ASN A 323 -8.11 6.32 -1.28
C ASN A 323 -8.54 5.77 0.08
N ARG A 324 -7.82 6.10 1.17
CA ARG A 324 -8.06 5.53 2.52
C ARG A 324 -9.53 5.57 2.95
N LEU A 325 -10.20 6.70 2.73
CA LEU A 325 -11.62 6.88 3.13
C LEU A 325 -12.57 6.01 2.29
N MET A 326 -12.34 5.97 0.98
CA MET A 326 -13.22 5.23 0.05
C MET A 326 -13.01 3.73 0.21
N SER A 327 -11.75 3.32 0.33
CA SER A 327 -11.38 1.91 0.47
C SER A 327 -11.56 1.39 1.88
N GLY A 328 -11.65 2.27 2.89
CA GLY A 328 -11.76 1.91 4.30
C GLY A 328 -10.52 1.16 4.79
N THR A 329 -9.33 1.64 4.43
CA THR A 329 -8.05 0.93 4.60
C THR A 329 -6.88 1.87 4.92
N THR A 330 -5.80 1.29 5.41
CA THR A 330 -4.47 1.88 5.66
C THR A 330 -3.39 0.97 5.09
N ILE A 331 -2.10 1.35 5.08
CA ILE A 331 -1.06 0.42 4.59
C ILE A 331 -0.92 -0.77 5.54
N SER A 332 -1.10 -0.54 6.86
CA SER A 332 -1.14 -1.64 7.82
C SER A 332 -2.26 -2.65 7.52
N ASP A 333 -3.46 -2.16 7.18
CA ASP A 333 -4.58 -3.04 6.81
C ASP A 333 -4.30 -3.78 5.48
N GLU A 334 -3.66 -3.13 4.50
CA GLU A 334 -3.23 -3.81 3.26
C GLU A 334 -2.16 -4.87 3.52
N PHE A 335 -1.21 -4.63 4.43
CA PHE A 335 -0.20 -5.61 4.83
C PHE A 335 -0.84 -6.81 5.54
N GLU A 336 -1.75 -6.57 6.48
CA GLU A 336 -2.53 -7.62 7.14
C GLU A 336 -3.29 -8.47 6.11
N LEU A 337 -3.95 -7.82 5.15
CA LEU A 337 -4.68 -8.50 4.07
C LEU A 337 -3.78 -9.40 3.23
N LEU A 338 -2.55 -8.99 2.92
CA LEU A 338 -1.60 -9.80 2.14
C LEU A 338 -1.04 -10.96 2.94
N VAL A 339 -0.73 -10.75 4.21
CA VAL A 339 -0.25 -11.79 5.13
C VAL A 339 -1.31 -12.87 5.29
N GLU A 340 -2.58 -12.50 5.50
CA GLU A 340 -3.68 -13.46 5.62
C GLU A 340 -3.95 -14.25 4.32
N ALA A 341 -3.76 -13.61 3.15
CA ALA A 341 -4.11 -14.19 1.86
C ALA A 341 -3.00 -15.05 1.26
N PHE A 342 -1.74 -14.68 1.46
CA PHE A 342 -0.59 -15.25 0.77
C PHE A 342 0.49 -15.79 1.71
N ASP A 343 0.23 -15.82 3.02
CA ASP A 343 1.18 -16.24 4.05
C ASP A 343 2.50 -15.44 4.02
N TYR A 344 2.42 -14.14 3.69
CA TYR A 344 3.59 -13.26 3.68
C TYR A 344 4.19 -13.10 5.07
N ASP A 345 5.51 -13.17 5.16
CA ASP A 345 6.25 -12.99 6.40
C ASP A 345 6.88 -11.58 6.49
N LEU A 346 7.68 -11.36 7.55
CA LEU A 346 8.31 -10.07 7.79
C LEU A 346 9.32 -9.69 6.70
N ASP A 347 9.99 -10.67 6.07
CA ASP A 347 10.92 -10.44 4.97
C ASP A 347 10.16 -9.99 3.71
N ASP A 348 9.00 -10.59 3.42
CA ASP A 348 8.14 -10.15 2.30
C ASP A 348 7.67 -8.70 2.49
N LEU A 349 7.25 -8.33 3.71
CA LEU A 349 6.84 -6.96 4.04
C LEU A 349 8.01 -5.96 3.97
N LEU A 350 9.21 -6.39 4.39
CA LEU A 350 10.44 -5.62 4.23
C LEU A 350 10.71 -5.35 2.76
N ASP A 351 10.68 -6.38 1.91
CA ASP A 351 10.91 -6.26 0.47
C ASP A 351 9.93 -5.29 -0.19
N LEU A 352 8.63 -5.39 0.11
CA LEU A 352 7.60 -4.47 -0.39
C LEU A 352 7.85 -3.03 0.07
N THR A 353 8.33 -2.85 1.29
CA THR A 353 8.68 -1.54 1.86
C THR A 353 9.95 -0.96 1.23
N LEU A 354 10.98 -1.77 1.00
CA LEU A 354 12.21 -1.39 0.33
C LEU A 354 11.97 -1.02 -1.13
N ASN A 355 11.15 -1.80 -1.84
CA ASN A 355 10.69 -1.48 -3.19
C ASN A 355 10.09 -0.07 -3.25
N ALA A 356 9.25 0.29 -2.29
CA ALA A 356 8.66 1.62 -2.18
C ALA A 356 9.69 2.71 -1.86
N ALA A 357 10.61 2.47 -0.91
CA ALA A 357 11.67 3.41 -0.59
C ALA A 357 12.61 3.70 -1.79
N GLU A 358 12.94 2.66 -2.56
CA GLU A 358 13.77 2.78 -3.76
C GLU A 358 13.03 3.48 -4.90
N ALA A 359 11.72 3.29 -5.02
CA ALA A 359 10.89 3.91 -6.04
C ALA A 359 10.52 5.38 -5.74
N ALA A 360 10.75 5.86 -4.51
CA ALA A 360 10.49 7.24 -4.13
C ALA A 360 11.14 8.27 -5.11
N PHE A 361 10.48 9.40 -5.35
CA PHE A 361 11.02 10.55 -6.10
C PHE A 361 11.93 11.43 -5.26
N LEU A 362 12.63 10.81 -4.30
CA LEU A 362 13.68 11.40 -3.50
C LEU A 362 15.03 11.36 -4.24
N PRO A 363 15.94 12.29 -3.94
CA PRO A 363 17.35 12.15 -4.30
C PRO A 363 17.94 10.83 -3.81
N LEU A 364 18.97 10.33 -4.50
CA LEU A 364 19.58 9.04 -4.19
C LEU A 364 20.02 8.95 -2.72
N GLU A 365 20.69 9.98 -2.22
CA GLU A 365 21.20 10.02 -0.86
C GLU A 365 20.09 9.99 0.20
N GLU A 366 18.92 10.56 -0.09
CA GLU A 366 17.76 10.51 0.80
C GLU A 366 17.09 9.13 0.76
N ARG A 367 17.05 8.47 -0.40
CA ARG A 367 16.56 7.08 -0.51
C ARG A 367 17.46 6.09 0.20
N GLU A 368 18.79 6.23 0.07
CA GLU A 368 19.75 5.38 0.76
C GLU A 368 19.59 5.49 2.29
N ALA A 369 19.39 6.70 2.81
CA ALA A 369 19.13 6.92 4.24
C ALA A 369 17.77 6.36 4.69
N LEU A 370 16.74 6.44 3.82
CA LEU A 370 15.42 5.85 4.08
C LEU A 370 15.51 4.33 4.15
N VAL A 371 16.19 3.70 3.19
CA VAL A 371 16.44 2.25 3.13
C VAL A 371 17.27 1.77 4.33
N GLU A 372 18.32 2.49 4.71
CA GLU A 372 19.12 2.15 5.91
C GLU A 372 18.25 2.11 7.17
N TYR A 373 17.44 3.16 7.38
CA TYR A 373 16.52 3.22 8.52
C TYR A 373 15.48 2.09 8.51
N ILE A 374 14.92 1.75 7.34
CA ILE A 374 13.93 0.67 7.23
C ILE A 374 14.56 -0.67 7.61
N ASN A 375 15.75 -0.99 7.08
CA ASN A 375 16.43 -2.24 7.43
C ASN A 375 16.73 -2.31 8.93
N GLU A 376 17.29 -1.25 9.53
CA GLU A 376 17.59 -1.22 10.97
C GLU A 376 16.33 -1.49 11.81
N ALA A 377 15.20 -0.89 11.45
CA ALA A 377 13.94 -1.05 12.19
C ALA A 377 13.29 -2.42 12.01
N TYR A 378 13.40 -3.06 10.84
CA TYR A 378 12.94 -4.44 10.64
C TYR A 378 13.86 -5.44 11.36
N GLU A 379 15.18 -5.23 11.35
CA GLU A 379 16.14 -6.05 12.11
C GLU A 379 15.86 -5.99 13.63
N GLU A 380 15.56 -4.80 14.17
CA GLU A 380 15.22 -4.64 15.60
C GLU A 380 13.92 -5.37 16.00
N LEU A 381 12.97 -5.51 15.08
CA LEU A 381 11.73 -6.27 15.31
C LEU A 381 12.00 -7.76 15.28
N ASP A 382 12.78 -8.25 14.30
CA ASP A 382 13.14 -9.67 14.18
C ASP A 382 13.88 -10.17 15.44
N GLU A 383 14.88 -9.41 15.91
CA GLU A 383 15.60 -9.73 17.16
C GLU A 383 14.67 -9.76 18.40
N SER A 384 13.58 -8.99 18.40
CA SER A 384 12.64 -8.95 19.53
C SER A 384 11.77 -10.21 19.64
N PHE A 385 11.52 -10.91 18.53
CA PHE A 385 10.81 -12.20 18.55
C PHE A 385 11.71 -13.34 19.00
N ASP A 386 12.98 -13.33 18.58
CA ASP A 386 13.96 -14.34 18.99
C ASP A 386 14.23 -14.32 20.53
N ASP A 387 14.20 -13.14 21.17
CA ASP A 387 14.43 -12.99 22.61
C ASP A 387 13.21 -13.42 23.47
N ASP A 388 11.97 -13.33 22.96
CA ASP A 388 10.74 -13.71 23.69
C ASP A 388 10.52 -15.25 23.72
N ASP A 389 11.08 -16.00 22.77
CA ASP A 389 11.00 -17.47 22.71
C ASP A 389 11.98 -18.19 23.68
N ASP A 390 13.02 -17.50 24.16
CA ASP A 390 14.05 -18.07 25.05
C ASP A 390 13.67 -17.98 26.57
N ASP A 391 12.58 -17.30 26.93
CA ASP A 391 12.14 -17.10 28.33
C ASP A 391 11.23 -18.22 28.88
N ASP A 392 10.89 -19.25 28.08
CA ASP A 392 10.04 -20.39 28.49
C ASP A 392 10.82 -21.63 29.00
N ASP A 393 12.14 -21.52 29.15
CA ASP A 393 13.01 -22.51 29.80
C ASP A 393 13.29 -22.17 31.28
N GLU A 394 12.25 -21.88 32.09
CA GLU A 394 12.40 -21.84 33.55
C GLU A 394 12.64 -23.27 34.10
N GLU A 395 13.81 -23.44 34.71
CA GLU A 395 14.33 -24.59 35.43
C GLU A 395 13.24 -25.37 36.21
N TRP A 396 13.06 -26.64 35.88
CA TRP A 396 12.33 -27.59 36.73
C TRP A 396 13.10 -27.79 38.04
N ASP A 397 12.76 -27.02 39.06
CA ASP A 397 13.13 -27.28 40.45
C ASP A 397 12.47 -28.61 40.90
N GLU A 398 13.25 -29.68 40.91
CA GLU A 398 12.94 -30.95 41.58
C GLU A 398 12.91 -30.74 43.10
N ASP A 399 11.83 -30.22 43.69
CA ASP A 399 11.58 -30.30 45.13
C ASP A 399 10.17 -29.77 45.49
N ASP A 400 9.13 -30.60 45.37
CA ASP A 400 7.98 -30.69 46.31
C ASP A 400 6.82 -31.47 45.68
N PHE A 401 6.75 -32.78 45.93
CA PHE A 401 5.46 -33.45 46.08
C PHE A 401 5.59 -34.67 47.00
N ASP A 402 5.60 -34.39 48.30
CA ASP A 402 5.25 -35.35 49.34
C ASP A 402 3.73 -35.25 49.64
N GLU A 403 3.17 -36.39 50.01
CA GLU A 403 1.85 -36.64 50.63
C GLU A 403 0.65 -37.05 49.74
N ASP A 404 0.36 -38.35 49.86
CA ASP A 404 -0.94 -38.95 50.16
C ASP A 404 -1.90 -39.26 49.01
N PHE A 405 -1.85 -40.51 48.52
CA PHE A 405 -3.07 -41.30 48.37
C PHE A 405 -2.83 -42.80 48.58
N ASP A 406 -3.51 -43.33 49.61
CA ASP A 406 -3.62 -44.73 50.01
C ASP A 406 -4.62 -45.53 49.13
N GLU A 407 -4.46 -46.87 49.17
CA GLU A 407 -5.40 -47.96 48.80
C GLU A 407 -5.71 -48.14 47.30
N ASP A 408 -5.69 -49.31 46.67
CA ASP A 408 -5.49 -50.73 46.99
C ASP A 408 -5.32 -51.43 45.62
N ASP A 409 -4.44 -52.42 45.50
CA ASP A 409 -4.79 -53.78 45.03
C ASP A 409 -3.53 -54.61 44.70
N GLU A 410 -3.60 -55.83 45.20
CA GLU A 410 -2.63 -56.93 45.16
C GLU A 410 -2.38 -57.43 43.72
N ASP A 411 -1.15 -57.80 43.38
CA ASP A 411 -0.80 -59.18 42.99
C ASP A 411 0.67 -59.32 42.53
N GLU A 412 1.34 -60.19 43.28
CA GLU A 412 2.50 -61.07 43.02
C GLU A 412 3.09 -61.15 41.59
N ASP A 413 4.41 -60.96 41.44
CA ASP A 413 5.36 -62.06 41.09
C ASP A 413 6.78 -61.53 40.72
N ASP A 414 7.71 -61.75 41.65
CA ASP A 414 9.04 -62.38 41.53
C ASP A 414 10.04 -62.10 40.39
N GLU A 415 11.27 -61.78 40.86
CA GLU A 415 12.61 -62.18 40.35
C GLU A 415 13.03 -61.60 38.96
N ASP A 416 14.22 -61.05 38.72
CA ASP A 416 15.56 -61.38 39.23
C ASP A 416 16.58 -60.30 38.81
N ASP A 417 17.71 -60.35 39.50
CA ASP A 417 18.87 -59.48 39.58
C ASP A 417 19.66 -59.21 38.28
N SER A 418 20.41 -58.09 38.37
CA SER A 418 21.85 -57.95 38.09
C SER A 418 22.29 -57.10 36.90
N GLU A 419 22.85 -55.95 37.30
CA GLU A 419 24.22 -55.49 37.02
C GLU A 419 24.60 -55.15 35.56
N SER A 420 24.74 -53.86 35.28
CA SER A 420 26.01 -53.11 35.38
C SER A 420 26.94 -53.45 34.21
N SER A 421 27.12 -52.54 33.26
CA SER A 421 28.05 -51.40 33.32
C SER A 421 29.35 -51.71 32.59
N GLU A 422 29.90 -50.63 32.06
CA GLU A 422 31.29 -50.44 31.68
C GLU A 422 31.73 -50.83 30.25
N LYS A 423 31.86 -49.73 29.48
CA LYS A 423 33.15 -49.15 29.07
C LYS A 423 33.62 -49.39 27.64
N GLU A 424 33.71 -48.24 26.98
CA GLU A 424 34.90 -47.71 26.31
C GLU A 424 35.43 -48.39 25.04
N SER A 425 35.43 -47.55 24.01
CA SER A 425 36.58 -47.31 23.12
C SER A 425 36.91 -48.37 22.08
N LYS A 426 36.47 -48.14 20.84
CA LYS A 426 37.36 -47.64 19.77
C LYS A 426 36.62 -47.37 18.48
#